data_AF-A0A1V6QF81-F1
#
_entry.id   AF-A0A1V6QF81-F1
#
_cell.length_a   1.000
_cell.length_b   1.000
_cell.length_c   1.000
_cell.angle_alpha   90.00
_cell.angle_beta   90.00
_cell.angle_gamma   90.00
#
_symmetry.space_group_name_H-M   'P 1'
#
loop_
_entity.id
_entity.type
_entity.pdbx_description
1 polymer ?
#
loop_
_entity_poly.entity_id
_entity_poly.type
_entity_poly.pdbx_seq_one_letter_code
_entity_poly.pdbx_strand_id
1 'polypeptide(L)'
;MSLIRSHSHWPRGIPAFIRRHEEPVAPANFDAASRAWRHFVRDQWVGGNAADQQKQALIERWATADQQFRDSYQSRALEDEPSVARPNFLDMHMALDGTVFFRDCYAKLIIDDRTLETGLGLWVEFSTNGIYTKAYRAQMMMEEFAHFYCEIGPGNQVPIEQALIYIESRVIYQDRDKNVDPREILEDEPVDMRRPLVEIYRGDEVDLVDDYAPGFREAEEQGNGLAIGYDLEQILANDGNPLTITDHGSDH
;
A
#
# COMPACT_ATOMS: atom_id res chain seq x y z
N MET A 1 -9.93 4.35 -21.89
CA MET A 1 -9.36 3.65 -20.72
C MET A 1 -10.49 3.01 -19.93
N SER A 2 -10.59 1.67 -19.96
CA SER A 2 -11.48 0.93 -19.07
C SER A 2 -10.63 0.46 -17.90
N LEU A 3 -10.75 1.13 -16.75
CA LEU A 3 -10.24 0.57 -15.49
C LEU A 3 -10.82 -0.83 -15.35
N ILE A 4 -9.97 -1.87 -15.30
CA ILE A 4 -10.39 -3.22 -14.92
C ILE A 4 -10.86 -3.10 -13.48
N ARG A 5 -12.15 -2.83 -13.30
CA ARG A 5 -12.76 -2.92 -11.99
C ARG A 5 -12.91 -4.40 -11.68
N SER A 6 -11.95 -4.92 -10.89
CA SER A 6 -12.16 -6.13 -10.11
C SER A 6 -13.34 -5.89 -9.17
N HIS A 7 -14.54 -6.23 -9.65
CA HIS A 7 -15.77 -6.12 -8.86
C HIS A 7 -15.98 -7.44 -8.12
N SER A 8 -15.10 -7.76 -7.18
CA SER A 8 -15.42 -8.72 -6.11
C SER A 8 -16.35 -8.03 -5.10
N HIS A 9 -17.54 -7.63 -5.54
CA HIS A 9 -18.54 -7.02 -4.66
C HIS A 9 -19.48 -8.08 -4.14
N TRP A 10 -19.86 -7.94 -2.87
CA TRP A 10 -21.08 -8.60 -2.43
C TRP A 10 -22.25 -8.03 -3.26
N PRO A 11 -23.09 -8.86 -3.91
CA PRO A 11 -24.11 -8.40 -4.85
C PRO A 11 -25.13 -7.40 -4.27
N ARG A 12 -25.17 -7.25 -2.94
CA ARG A 12 -26.10 -6.38 -2.21
C ARG A 12 -25.40 -5.45 -1.21
N GLY A 13 -24.08 -5.26 -1.36
CA GLY A 13 -23.26 -4.58 -0.36
C GLY A 13 -22.95 -5.45 0.86
N ILE A 14 -22.14 -4.92 1.77
CA ILE A 14 -21.71 -5.64 2.97
C ILE A 14 -22.92 -5.81 3.92
N PRO A 15 -23.30 -7.06 4.27
CA PRO A 15 -24.41 -7.30 5.18
C PRO A 15 -24.17 -6.74 6.59
N ALA A 16 -25.23 -6.24 7.24
CA ALA A 16 -25.14 -5.60 8.57
C ALA A 16 -24.66 -6.52 9.70
N PHE A 17 -24.75 -7.84 9.53
CA PHE A 17 -24.21 -8.81 10.50
C PHE A 17 -22.67 -8.91 10.44
N ILE A 18 -22.05 -8.39 9.37
CA ILE A 18 -20.60 -8.29 9.26
C ILE A 18 -20.14 -7.08 10.04
N ARG A 19 -19.46 -7.35 11.15
CA ARG A 19 -18.92 -6.31 12.03
C ARG A 19 -17.42 -6.19 11.80
N ARG A 20 -16.94 -4.96 11.69
CA ARG A 20 -15.51 -4.64 11.63
C ARG A 20 -14.88 -4.92 13.00
N HIS A 21 -13.67 -5.48 13.01
CA HIS A 21 -12.85 -5.54 14.22
C HIS A 21 -12.36 -4.12 14.55
N GLU A 22 -12.75 -3.62 15.72
CA GLU A 22 -12.54 -2.22 16.11
C GLU A 22 -11.08 -1.94 16.45
N GLU A 23 -10.43 -2.86 17.14
CA GLU A 23 -9.05 -2.68 17.60
C GLU A 23 -8.04 -3.10 16.53
N PRO A 24 -6.94 -2.34 16.34
CA PRO A 24 -5.83 -2.77 15.51
C PRO A 24 -5.25 -4.12 15.96
N VAL A 25 -5.13 -5.08 15.04
CA VAL A 25 -4.37 -6.32 15.33
C VAL A 25 -2.92 -6.13 14.88
N ALA A 26 -1.96 -6.40 15.77
CA ALA A 26 -0.54 -6.37 15.40
C ALA A 26 -0.22 -7.52 14.42
N PRO A 27 0.70 -7.33 13.44
CA PRO A 27 1.03 -8.35 12.45
C PRO A 27 1.42 -9.70 13.05
N ALA A 28 2.21 -9.70 14.14
CA ALA A 28 2.61 -10.91 14.85
C ALA A 28 1.42 -11.71 15.45
N ASN A 29 0.27 -11.07 15.64
CA ASN A 29 -0.92 -11.66 16.25
C ASN A 29 -1.99 -12.06 15.23
N PHE A 30 -1.81 -11.79 13.92
CA PHE A 30 -2.83 -12.11 12.90
C PHE A 30 -3.21 -13.60 12.89
N ASP A 31 -2.23 -14.47 12.99
CA ASP A 31 -2.46 -15.91 12.96
C ASP A 31 -3.14 -16.39 14.23
N ALA A 32 -2.76 -15.88 15.40
CA ALA A 32 -3.44 -16.17 16.65
C ALA A 32 -4.90 -15.67 16.64
N ALA A 33 -5.13 -14.43 16.17
CA ALA A 33 -6.45 -13.81 16.13
C ALA A 33 -7.42 -14.52 15.18
N SER A 34 -6.92 -15.07 14.07
CA SER A 34 -7.73 -15.76 13.06
C SER A 34 -7.63 -17.28 13.07
N ARG A 35 -6.97 -17.88 14.07
CA ARG A 35 -6.69 -19.32 14.13
C ARG A 35 -7.96 -20.18 14.04
N ALA A 36 -8.94 -19.92 14.89
CA ALA A 36 -10.19 -20.68 14.91
C ALA A 36 -10.96 -20.55 13.58
N TRP A 37 -10.97 -19.36 12.99
CA TRP A 37 -11.56 -19.10 11.68
C TRP A 37 -10.88 -19.92 10.58
N ARG A 38 -9.54 -19.92 10.54
CA ARG A 38 -8.74 -20.70 9.57
C ARG A 38 -9.01 -22.21 9.72
N HIS A 39 -9.09 -22.69 10.95
CA HIS A 39 -9.47 -24.08 11.24
C HIS A 39 -10.88 -24.42 10.72
N PHE A 40 -11.86 -23.57 11.01
CA PHE A 40 -13.24 -23.73 10.52
C PHE A 40 -13.33 -23.73 8.99
N VAL A 41 -12.67 -22.78 8.33
CA VAL A 41 -12.64 -22.72 6.86
C VAL A 41 -12.04 -23.99 6.30
N ARG A 42 -10.90 -24.46 6.81
CA ARG A 42 -10.26 -25.69 6.36
C ARG A 42 -11.19 -26.90 6.51
N ASP A 43 -11.86 -27.01 7.65
CA ASP A 43 -12.76 -28.12 7.96
C ASP A 43 -14.05 -28.12 7.12
N GLN A 44 -14.49 -26.97 6.62
CA GLN A 44 -15.77 -26.83 5.90
C GLN A 44 -15.61 -26.53 4.41
N TRP A 45 -14.39 -26.23 3.94
CA TRP A 45 -14.12 -25.95 2.54
C TRP A 45 -14.13 -27.24 1.71
N VAL A 46 -14.92 -27.22 0.64
CA VAL A 46 -15.09 -28.37 -0.28
C VAL A 46 -14.51 -28.04 -1.65
N GLY A 47 -14.50 -26.76 -2.05
CA GLY A 47 -13.99 -26.31 -3.34
C GLY A 47 -14.96 -26.54 -4.51
N GLY A 48 -14.50 -26.25 -5.74
CA GLY A 48 -15.27 -26.44 -6.97
C GLY A 48 -15.94 -25.18 -7.53
N ASN A 49 -16.86 -25.37 -8.48
CA ASN A 49 -17.44 -24.30 -9.31
C ASN A 49 -18.34 -23.29 -8.53
N ALA A 50 -18.67 -23.58 -7.28
CA ALA A 50 -19.49 -22.74 -6.40
C ALA A 50 -18.66 -22.02 -5.31
N ALA A 51 -17.36 -21.82 -5.55
CA ALA A 51 -16.42 -21.28 -4.57
C ALA A 51 -16.90 -19.98 -3.90
N ASP A 52 -17.48 -19.04 -4.66
CA ASP A 52 -17.92 -17.76 -4.08
C ASP A 52 -19.18 -17.89 -3.21
N GLN A 53 -20.10 -18.78 -3.56
CA GLN A 53 -21.27 -19.08 -2.73
C GLN A 53 -20.85 -19.77 -1.43
N GLN A 54 -19.88 -20.68 -1.51
CA GLN A 54 -19.31 -21.32 -0.33
C GLN A 54 -18.59 -20.31 0.57
N LYS A 55 -17.78 -19.40 0.00
CA LYS A 55 -17.15 -18.31 0.77
C LYS A 55 -18.17 -17.49 1.54
N GLN A 56 -19.24 -17.04 0.87
CA GLN A 56 -20.29 -16.24 1.49
C GLN A 56 -20.96 -16.99 2.65
N ALA A 57 -21.30 -18.27 2.46
CA ALA A 57 -21.92 -19.10 3.49
C ALA A 57 -20.99 -19.31 4.71
N LEU A 58 -19.69 -19.50 4.48
CA LEU A 58 -18.71 -19.63 5.57
C LEU A 58 -18.58 -18.34 6.38
N ILE A 59 -18.50 -17.20 5.69
CA ILE A 59 -18.43 -15.87 6.32
C ILE A 59 -19.70 -15.61 7.15
N GLU A 60 -20.87 -15.80 6.54
CA GLU A 60 -22.15 -15.60 7.21
C GLU A 60 -22.28 -16.49 8.45
N ARG A 61 -21.95 -17.77 8.33
CA ARG A 61 -22.01 -18.72 9.45
C ARG A 61 -21.07 -18.31 10.58
N TRP A 62 -19.84 -17.89 10.30
CA TRP A 62 -18.92 -17.46 11.35
C TRP A 62 -19.33 -16.13 12.00
N ALA A 63 -19.76 -15.16 11.19
CA ALA A 63 -20.18 -13.83 11.64
C ALA A 63 -21.41 -13.90 12.55
N THR A 64 -22.35 -14.80 12.26
CA THR A 64 -23.62 -14.93 12.99
C THR A 64 -23.62 -16.01 14.07
N ALA A 65 -22.62 -16.89 14.10
CA ALA A 65 -22.49 -17.93 15.12
C ALA A 65 -22.40 -17.34 16.54
N ASP A 66 -22.83 -18.14 17.51
CA ASP A 66 -22.59 -17.86 18.93
C ASP A 66 -21.12 -18.14 19.30
N GLN A 67 -20.73 -17.69 20.50
CA GLN A 67 -19.37 -17.86 20.98
C GLN A 67 -19.03 -19.33 21.25
N GLN A 68 -20.00 -20.15 21.69
CA GLN A 68 -19.80 -21.57 21.96
C GLN A 68 -19.37 -22.33 20.68
N PHE A 69 -20.00 -22.02 19.55
CA PHE A 69 -19.63 -22.55 18.25
C PHE A 69 -18.18 -22.21 17.91
N ARG A 70 -17.77 -20.94 18.05
CA ARG A 70 -16.42 -20.48 17.70
C ARG A 70 -15.36 -21.05 18.64
N ASP A 71 -15.66 -21.12 19.94
CA ASP A 71 -14.80 -21.71 20.96
C ASP A 71 -14.55 -23.19 20.69
N SER A 72 -15.55 -23.92 20.15
CA SER A 72 -15.38 -25.32 19.74
C SER A 72 -14.35 -25.51 18.63
N TYR A 73 -14.19 -24.53 17.73
CA TYR A 73 -13.13 -24.56 16.70
C TYR A 73 -11.80 -24.07 17.28
N GLN A 74 -11.82 -23.08 18.17
CA GLN A 74 -10.62 -22.59 18.86
C GLN A 74 -9.94 -23.69 19.68
N SER A 75 -10.70 -24.56 20.35
CA SER A 75 -10.15 -25.65 21.16
C SER A 75 -9.53 -26.79 20.34
N ARG A 76 -9.86 -26.88 19.05
CA ARG A 76 -9.38 -27.92 18.12
C ARG A 76 -8.29 -27.42 17.18
N ALA A 77 -8.16 -26.11 17.03
CA ALA A 77 -7.18 -25.50 16.15
C ALA A 77 -5.76 -25.62 16.73
N LEU A 78 -4.79 -25.99 15.89
CA LEU A 78 -3.39 -26.10 16.28
C LEU A 78 -2.73 -24.71 16.33
N GLU A 79 -1.72 -24.52 17.18
CA GLU A 79 -0.99 -23.24 17.27
C GLU A 79 -0.42 -22.80 15.92
N ASP A 80 0.20 -23.74 15.20
CA ASP A 80 0.78 -23.52 13.87
C ASP A 80 -0.16 -23.95 12.74
N GLU A 81 -1.47 -23.81 12.93
CA GLU A 81 -2.44 -24.12 11.88
C GLU A 81 -2.04 -23.37 10.59
N PRO A 82 -1.68 -24.07 9.49
CA PRO A 82 -1.19 -23.40 8.31
C PRO A 82 -2.28 -22.48 7.75
N SER A 83 -1.88 -21.29 7.27
CA SER A 83 -2.78 -20.45 6.50
C SER A 83 -3.37 -21.30 5.38
N VAL A 84 -4.69 -21.46 5.37
CA VAL A 84 -5.38 -22.30 4.39
C VAL A 84 -5.05 -21.72 3.03
N ALA A 85 -4.13 -22.35 2.31
CA ALA A 85 -3.74 -21.90 1.01
C ALA A 85 -4.97 -21.97 0.09
N ARG A 86 -5.61 -20.81 -0.12
CA ARG A 86 -6.41 -20.47 -1.30
C ARG A 86 -7.88 -20.94 -1.41
N PRO A 87 -8.73 -20.90 -0.37
CA PRO A 87 -10.03 -20.31 -0.61
C PRO A 87 -9.79 -18.80 -0.63
N ASN A 88 -9.67 -18.16 -1.81
CA ASN A 88 -9.24 -16.75 -1.96
C ASN A 88 -10.18 -15.75 -1.25
N PHE A 89 -10.16 -15.72 0.07
CA PHE A 89 -10.70 -14.66 0.94
C PHE A 89 -9.80 -13.41 0.87
N LEU A 90 -8.79 -13.40 -0.01
CA LEU A 90 -7.78 -12.34 -0.12
C LEU A 90 -7.11 -12.14 1.25
N ASP A 91 -6.89 -10.89 1.64
CA ASP A 91 -6.41 -10.50 2.98
C ASP A 91 -7.52 -10.45 4.04
N MET A 92 -8.72 -10.99 3.79
CA MET A 92 -9.82 -10.96 4.76
C MET A 92 -9.76 -12.12 5.75
N HIS A 93 -9.77 -11.79 7.04
CA HIS A 93 -9.80 -12.73 8.14
C HIS A 93 -10.93 -12.40 9.12
N MET A 94 -11.32 -13.40 9.91
CA MET A 94 -12.29 -13.22 10.98
C MET A 94 -11.67 -13.57 12.32
N ALA A 95 -11.94 -12.74 13.32
CA ALA A 95 -11.52 -12.94 14.70
C ALA A 95 -12.45 -13.94 15.43
N LEU A 96 -12.02 -14.37 16.61
CA LEU A 96 -12.76 -15.32 17.45
C LEU A 96 -14.13 -14.80 17.91
N ASP A 97 -14.35 -13.50 17.93
CA ASP A 97 -15.63 -12.85 18.26
C ASP A 97 -16.56 -12.66 17.05
N GLY A 98 -16.15 -13.14 15.87
CA GLY A 98 -16.88 -13.06 14.62
C GLY A 98 -16.75 -11.73 13.88
N THR A 99 -15.87 -10.83 14.31
CA THR A 99 -15.57 -9.59 13.60
C THR A 99 -14.57 -9.83 12.45
N VAL A 100 -14.58 -8.96 11.45
CA VAL A 100 -13.71 -9.04 10.26
C VAL A 100 -12.52 -8.11 10.42
N PHE A 101 -11.33 -8.60 10.07
CA PHE A 101 -10.15 -7.77 9.88
C PHE A 101 -9.42 -8.11 8.58
N PHE A 102 -8.96 -7.08 7.88
CA PHE A 102 -8.09 -7.22 6.72
C PHE A 102 -6.62 -7.14 7.13
N ARG A 103 -5.79 -8.07 6.66
CA ARG A 103 -4.33 -8.11 6.90
C ARG A 103 -3.55 -7.15 6.00
N ASP A 104 -4.17 -6.54 5.00
CA ASP A 104 -3.52 -5.50 4.18
C ASP A 104 -3.27 -4.25 5.06
N CYS A 105 -2.15 -4.29 5.74
CA CYS A 105 -1.59 -3.25 6.59
C CYS A 105 -0.29 -2.71 5.99
N TYR A 106 -0.07 -2.89 4.69
CA TYR A 106 1.16 -2.42 4.05
C TYR A 106 1.14 -0.90 3.93
N ALA A 107 2.32 -0.29 4.06
CA ALA A 107 2.47 1.13 3.80
C ALA A 107 2.13 1.44 2.34
N LYS A 108 1.47 2.58 2.11
CA LYS A 108 1.02 3.01 0.78
C LYS A 108 1.44 4.46 0.54
N LEU A 109 1.92 4.72 -0.67
CA LEU A 109 2.06 6.06 -1.22
C LEU A 109 0.76 6.44 -1.94
N ILE A 110 0.15 7.54 -1.54
CA ILE A 110 -1.07 8.07 -2.16
C ILE A 110 -0.70 9.36 -2.91
N ILE A 111 -1.02 9.37 -4.20
CA ILE A 111 -0.91 10.54 -5.07
C ILE A 111 -2.32 11.11 -5.23
N ASP A 112 -2.53 12.31 -4.71
CA ASP A 112 -3.78 13.07 -4.83
C ASP A 112 -3.53 14.45 -5.45
N ASP A 113 -4.59 15.23 -5.63
CA ASP A 113 -4.48 16.58 -6.21
C ASP A 113 -3.51 17.47 -5.42
N ARG A 114 -3.48 17.33 -4.09
CA ARG A 114 -2.54 18.07 -3.23
C ARG A 114 -1.11 17.63 -3.46
N THR A 115 -0.85 16.34 -3.68
CA THR A 115 0.48 15.84 -4.10
C THR A 115 0.91 16.49 -5.41
N LEU A 116 0.02 16.58 -6.39
CA LEU A 116 0.32 17.21 -7.68
C LEU A 116 0.59 18.72 -7.56
N GLU A 117 -0.08 19.39 -6.62
CA GLU A 117 0.11 20.83 -6.38
C GLU A 117 1.37 21.16 -5.58
N THR A 118 1.79 20.28 -4.67
CA THR A 118 2.81 20.58 -3.65
C THR A 118 4.07 19.73 -3.73
N GLY A 119 4.08 18.69 -4.57
CA GLY A 119 5.17 17.72 -4.62
C GLY A 119 5.27 16.80 -3.41
N LEU A 120 4.36 16.93 -2.43
CA LEU A 120 4.36 16.15 -1.20
C LEU A 120 3.48 14.91 -1.35
N GLY A 121 4.11 13.75 -1.49
CA GLY A 121 3.42 12.46 -1.46
C GLY A 121 2.81 12.19 -0.09
N LEU A 122 1.61 11.60 -0.04
CA LEU A 122 1.01 11.15 1.22
C LEU A 122 1.46 9.71 1.50
N TRP A 123 2.35 9.56 2.47
CA TRP A 123 2.91 8.30 2.93
C TRP A 123 2.12 7.81 4.13
N VAL A 124 1.44 6.67 4.00
CA VAL A 124 0.55 6.16 5.05
C VAL A 124 0.94 4.74 5.41
N GLU A 125 1.24 4.51 6.69
CA GLU A 125 1.33 3.18 7.26
C GLU A 125 -0.06 2.78 7.77
N PHE A 126 -0.59 1.68 7.24
CA PHE A 126 -1.87 1.15 7.68
C PHE A 126 -1.69 0.06 8.74
N SER A 127 -2.67 -0.05 9.61
CA SER A 127 -2.99 -1.23 10.40
C SER A 127 -4.27 -1.85 9.84
N THR A 128 -4.77 -2.89 10.51
CA THR A 128 -5.95 -3.64 10.07
C THR A 128 -7.15 -2.73 9.81
N ASN A 129 -7.92 -3.06 8.78
CA ASN A 129 -9.16 -2.36 8.43
C ASN A 129 -8.97 -0.88 8.05
N GLY A 130 -7.80 -0.51 7.52
CA GLY A 130 -7.54 0.85 7.04
C GLY A 130 -7.41 1.90 8.14
N ILE A 131 -7.19 1.48 9.40
CA ILE A 131 -6.75 2.39 10.46
C ILE A 131 -5.30 2.70 10.17
N TYR A 132 -4.92 3.95 9.93
CA TYR A 132 -3.49 4.26 9.80
C TYR A 132 -2.83 4.42 11.17
N THR A 133 -1.56 4.02 11.27
CA THR A 133 -0.69 4.22 12.43
C THR A 133 0.15 5.47 12.28
N LYS A 134 0.56 5.76 11.04
CA LYS A 134 1.39 6.92 10.69
C LYS A 134 0.94 7.48 9.33
N ALA A 135 0.96 8.80 9.22
CA ALA A 135 0.70 9.48 7.96
C ALA A 135 1.57 10.74 7.85
N TYR A 136 2.30 10.88 6.76
CA TYR A 136 3.16 12.03 6.48
C TYR A 136 2.91 12.54 5.07
N ARG A 137 2.94 13.85 4.90
CA ARG A 137 3.17 14.48 3.59
C ARG A 137 4.61 14.92 3.51
N ALA A 138 5.38 14.21 2.70
CA ALA A 138 6.79 14.47 2.52
C ALA A 138 7.14 14.43 1.05
N GLN A 139 8.21 15.15 0.68
CA GLN A 139 8.69 15.25 -0.69
C GLN A 139 8.97 13.86 -1.27
N MET A 140 8.59 13.64 -2.52
CA MET A 140 8.85 12.37 -3.21
C MET A 140 10.30 12.21 -3.65
N MET A 141 10.98 13.33 -3.92
CA MET A 141 12.37 13.35 -4.41
C MET A 141 13.34 13.43 -3.22
N MET A 142 13.39 12.38 -2.40
CA MET A 142 14.44 12.24 -1.39
C MET A 142 15.69 11.66 -2.06
N GLU A 143 16.88 12.06 -1.63
CA GLU A 143 18.17 11.60 -2.19
C GLU A 143 18.25 10.06 -2.22
N GLU A 144 17.69 9.41 -1.20
CA GLU A 144 17.65 7.96 -1.05
C GLU A 144 16.43 7.31 -1.72
N PHE A 145 15.46 8.08 -2.21
CA PHE A 145 14.20 7.56 -2.74
C PHE A 145 14.40 6.70 -4.00
N ALA A 146 15.29 7.12 -4.90
CA ALA A 146 15.64 6.33 -6.07
C ALA A 146 16.31 5.01 -5.67
N HIS A 147 17.13 5.01 -4.61
CA HIS A 147 17.74 3.80 -4.06
C HIS A 147 16.70 2.85 -3.45
N PHE A 148 15.74 3.39 -2.69
CA PHE A 148 14.63 2.59 -2.15
C PHE A 148 13.79 1.97 -3.28
N TYR A 149 13.53 2.71 -4.36
CA TYR A 149 12.74 2.23 -5.50
C TYR A 149 13.51 1.24 -6.39
N CYS A 150 14.84 1.29 -6.47
CA CYS A 150 15.63 0.29 -7.20
C CYS A 150 15.67 -1.08 -6.51
N GLU A 151 15.37 -1.16 -5.21
CA GLU A 151 15.26 -2.41 -4.44
C GLU A 151 13.88 -3.08 -4.58
N ILE A 152 13.20 -2.95 -5.74
CA ILE A 152 11.94 -3.66 -6.01
C ILE A 152 12.22 -5.16 -6.20
N GLY A 153 12.29 -5.86 -5.07
CA GLY A 153 11.98 -7.27 -4.95
C GLY A 153 10.45 -7.48 -4.85
N PRO A 154 9.96 -8.72 -5.04
CA PRO A 154 8.55 -9.05 -5.00
C PRO A 154 7.98 -8.75 -3.60
N GLY A 155 7.31 -7.60 -3.44
CA GLY A 155 6.66 -7.23 -2.20
C GLY A 155 6.31 -5.74 -2.04
N ASN A 156 6.97 -4.81 -2.76
CA ASN A 156 6.79 -3.34 -2.63
C ASN A 156 6.85 -2.74 -1.20
N GLN A 157 7.09 -3.57 -0.18
CA GLN A 157 7.00 -3.21 1.23
C GLN A 157 8.28 -2.54 1.73
N VAL A 158 9.44 -3.10 1.35
CA VAL A 158 10.76 -2.64 1.81
C VAL A 158 11.01 -1.16 1.46
N PRO A 159 10.71 -0.68 0.24
CA PRO A 159 10.98 0.71 -0.13
C PRO A 159 10.17 1.74 0.66
N ILE A 160 8.88 1.49 0.88
CA ILE A 160 7.97 2.46 1.51
C ILE A 160 8.21 2.49 3.03
N GLU A 161 8.45 1.34 3.66
CA GLU A 161 8.83 1.29 5.08
C GLU A 161 10.16 1.99 5.35
N GLN A 162 11.17 1.77 4.48
CA GLN A 162 12.45 2.49 4.56
C GLN A 162 12.28 4.00 4.37
N ALA A 163 11.45 4.44 3.42
CA ALA A 163 11.12 5.85 3.23
C ALA A 163 10.46 6.44 4.48
N LEU A 164 9.52 5.73 5.12
CA LEU A 164 8.89 6.17 6.38
C LEU A 164 9.91 6.29 7.52
N ILE A 165 10.81 5.31 7.68
CA ILE A 165 11.90 5.36 8.67
C ILE A 165 12.83 6.55 8.40
N TYR A 166 13.18 6.78 7.14
CA TYR A 166 13.99 7.91 6.73
C TYR A 166 13.32 9.25 7.04
N ILE A 167 12.02 9.39 6.70
CA ILE A 167 11.22 10.57 7.06
C ILE A 167 11.29 10.80 8.58
N GLU A 168 11.00 9.79 9.40
CA GLU A 168 11.05 9.89 10.86
C GLU A 168 12.45 10.26 11.40
N SER A 169 13.51 9.88 10.68
CA SER A 169 14.88 10.20 11.05
C SER A 169 15.29 11.65 10.78
N ARG A 170 14.51 12.45 10.05
CA ARG A 170 14.84 13.86 9.81
C ARG A 170 14.56 14.70 11.07
N VAL A 171 15.47 15.64 11.39
CA VAL A 171 15.43 16.48 12.61
C VAL A 171 14.07 17.15 12.83
N ILE A 172 13.39 17.58 11.76
CA ILE A 172 12.06 18.20 11.81
C ILE A 172 10.96 17.28 12.39
N TYR A 173 11.17 15.96 12.39
CA TYR A 173 10.24 14.96 12.94
C TYR A 173 10.75 14.30 14.24
N GLN A 174 11.99 14.60 14.67
CA GLN A 174 12.60 14.00 15.87
C GLN A 174 12.11 14.62 17.20
N ASP A 175 11.75 15.91 17.21
CA ASP A 175 11.28 16.65 18.40
C ASP A 175 9.77 16.45 18.70
N ARG A 176 9.24 15.27 18.37
CA ARG A 176 7.83 14.94 18.56
C ARG A 176 7.48 14.93 20.05
N ASP A 177 6.53 15.77 20.46
CA ASP A 177 5.82 15.57 21.72
C ASP A 177 5.04 14.25 21.63
N LYS A 178 5.29 13.32 22.56
CA LYS A 178 4.66 11.99 22.59
C LYS A 178 3.12 12.05 22.72
N ASN A 179 2.57 13.23 22.93
CA ASN A 179 1.14 13.51 23.08
C ASN A 179 0.45 14.02 21.81
N VAL A 180 1.15 14.18 20.67
CA VAL A 180 0.52 14.59 19.40
C VAL A 180 -0.41 13.49 18.88
N ASP A 181 -1.64 13.86 18.53
CA ASP A 181 -2.67 12.95 18.02
C ASP A 181 -2.12 12.16 16.82
N PRO A 182 -2.10 10.81 16.86
CA PRO A 182 -1.68 10.00 15.73
C PRO A 182 -2.51 10.22 14.46
N ARG A 183 -3.62 10.99 14.54
CA ARG A 183 -4.48 11.35 13.42
C ARG A 183 -4.11 12.65 12.69
N GLU A 184 -3.12 13.38 13.17
CA GLU A 184 -2.63 14.57 12.49
C GLU A 184 -1.65 14.16 11.38
N ILE A 185 -1.90 14.62 10.14
CA ILE A 185 -0.97 14.42 9.03
C ILE A 185 0.08 15.52 9.10
N LEU A 186 1.34 15.14 9.32
CA LEU A 186 2.44 16.10 9.35
C LEU A 186 2.89 16.40 7.92
N GLU A 187 3.02 17.68 7.59
CA GLU A 187 3.44 18.13 6.26
C GLU A 187 4.84 18.76 6.30
N ASP A 188 5.70 18.38 5.35
CA ASP A 188 6.95 19.08 5.04
C ASP A 188 6.67 20.42 4.31
N GLU A 189 7.72 21.21 4.07
CA GLU A 189 7.60 22.41 3.23
C GLU A 189 7.19 22.04 1.79
N PRO A 190 6.09 22.61 1.26
CA PRO A 190 5.66 22.39 -0.11
C PRO A 190 6.73 22.78 -1.12
N VAL A 191 6.82 22.00 -2.19
CA VAL A 191 7.68 22.29 -3.33
C VAL A 191 6.80 22.70 -4.50
N ASP A 192 7.13 23.84 -5.12
CA ASP A 192 6.45 24.24 -6.35
C ASP A 192 6.94 23.34 -7.50
N MET A 193 6.15 22.33 -7.81
CA MET A 193 6.42 21.34 -8.86
C MET A 193 6.40 21.93 -10.28
N ARG A 194 6.13 23.23 -10.42
CA ARG A 194 6.24 23.95 -11.69
C ARG A 194 7.61 24.60 -11.90
N ARG A 195 8.51 24.53 -10.91
CA ARG A 195 9.87 25.02 -11.04
C ARG A 195 10.71 23.98 -11.80
N PRO A 196 11.79 24.42 -12.46
CA PRO A 196 12.73 23.50 -13.09
C PRO A 196 13.19 22.38 -12.13
N LEU A 197 13.35 21.15 -12.63
CA LEU A 197 13.73 19.96 -11.87
C LEU A 197 15.03 20.21 -11.09
N VAL A 198 15.96 20.93 -11.69
CA VAL A 198 17.26 21.32 -11.09
C VAL A 198 17.11 22.30 -9.91
N GLU A 199 15.99 23.03 -9.82
CA GLU A 199 15.68 23.91 -8.69
C GLU A 199 14.91 23.19 -7.57
N ILE A 200 14.22 22.10 -7.92
CA ILE A 200 13.46 21.22 -7.03
C ILE A 200 14.42 20.24 -6.34
N TYR A 201 15.31 19.59 -7.10
CA TYR A 201 16.28 18.63 -6.59
C TYR A 201 17.56 19.35 -6.15
N ARG A 202 17.98 19.17 -4.89
CA ARG A 202 19.17 19.82 -4.31
C ARG A 202 20.30 18.81 -4.02
N GLY A 203 20.47 17.81 -4.89
CA GLY A 203 21.56 16.84 -4.80
C GLY A 203 22.71 17.16 -5.77
N ASP A 204 23.90 16.63 -5.51
CA ASP A 204 25.06 16.77 -6.41
C ASP A 204 24.84 16.09 -7.79
N GLU A 205 23.83 15.23 -7.90
CA GLU A 205 23.44 14.53 -9.14
C GLU A 205 22.67 15.41 -10.14
N VAL A 206 22.28 16.64 -9.75
CA VAL A 206 21.64 17.60 -10.66
C VAL A 206 22.50 17.84 -11.91
N ASP A 207 23.82 17.79 -11.77
CA ASP A 207 24.78 17.96 -12.87
C ASP A 207 24.79 16.78 -13.86
N LEU A 208 24.20 15.63 -13.50
CA LEU A 208 24.10 14.45 -14.36
C LEU A 208 22.85 14.42 -15.23
N VAL A 209 21.90 15.36 -15.05
CA VAL A 209 20.67 15.40 -15.86
C VAL A 209 20.99 15.49 -17.34
N ASP A 210 22.03 16.25 -17.74
CA ASP A 210 22.42 16.37 -19.14
C ASP A 210 23.09 15.10 -19.69
N ASP A 211 23.69 14.28 -18.82
CA ASP A 211 24.30 13.00 -19.19
C ASP A 211 23.24 11.92 -19.44
N TYR A 212 22.15 11.93 -18.67
CA TYR A 212 21.09 10.91 -18.74
C TYR A 212 19.85 11.36 -19.53
N ALA A 213 19.59 12.66 -19.65
CA ALA A 213 18.45 13.20 -20.37
C ALA A 213 18.88 14.40 -21.23
N PRO A 214 19.66 14.18 -22.29
CA PRO A 214 20.12 15.26 -23.16
C PRO A 214 18.93 16.06 -23.71
N GLY A 215 19.04 17.39 -23.73
CA GLY A 215 17.97 18.26 -24.22
C GLY A 215 16.84 18.54 -23.22
N PHE A 216 16.85 17.90 -22.04
CA PHE A 216 15.77 18.03 -21.06
C PHE A 216 15.70 19.43 -20.47
N ARG A 217 16.85 20.02 -20.11
CA ARG A 217 16.91 21.36 -19.54
C ARG A 217 16.42 22.41 -20.54
N GLU A 218 16.78 22.29 -21.81
CA GLU A 218 16.30 23.18 -22.87
C GLU A 218 14.79 23.07 -23.07
N ALA A 219 14.25 21.85 -23.01
CA ALA A 219 12.80 21.63 -23.07
C ALA A 219 12.08 22.23 -21.86
N GLU A 220 12.67 22.12 -20.67
CA GLU A 220 12.15 22.67 -19.43
C GLU A 220 12.16 24.20 -19.40
N GLU A 221 13.26 24.83 -19.86
CA GLU A 221 13.35 26.27 -20.05
C GLU A 221 12.29 26.77 -21.03
N GLN A 222 12.10 26.08 -22.17
CA GLN A 222 11.08 26.43 -23.17
C GLN A 222 9.65 26.31 -22.63
N GLY A 223 9.40 25.34 -21.75
CA GLY A 223 8.11 25.10 -21.11
C GLY A 223 7.91 25.82 -19.77
N ASN A 224 8.77 26.79 -19.44
CA ASN A 224 8.69 27.60 -18.21
C ASN A 224 8.67 26.74 -16.93
N GLY A 225 9.66 25.85 -16.80
CA GLY A 225 9.84 24.95 -15.66
C GLY A 225 9.13 23.61 -15.82
N LEU A 226 8.62 23.30 -17.01
CA LEU A 226 8.03 22.00 -17.35
C LEU A 226 8.58 21.54 -18.69
N ALA A 227 9.18 20.34 -18.76
CA ALA A 227 9.68 19.75 -20.00
C ALA A 227 8.54 19.18 -20.89
N ILE A 228 7.57 20.03 -21.26
CA ILE A 228 6.38 19.62 -22.02
C ILE A 228 6.79 19.17 -23.42
N GLY A 229 6.48 17.91 -23.75
CA GLY A 229 6.78 17.32 -25.06
C GLY A 229 8.21 16.79 -25.18
N TYR A 230 8.97 16.75 -24.08
CA TYR A 230 10.22 15.99 -24.04
C TYR A 230 9.92 14.50 -24.26
N ASP A 231 10.68 13.89 -25.15
CA ASP A 231 10.52 12.50 -25.52
C ASP A 231 11.23 11.62 -24.50
N LEU A 232 10.46 10.86 -23.70
CA LEU A 232 11.01 10.01 -22.65
C LEU A 232 11.92 8.91 -23.18
N GLU A 233 11.80 8.52 -24.46
CA GLU A 233 12.72 7.57 -25.09
C GLU A 233 14.12 8.19 -25.31
N GLN A 234 14.29 9.51 -25.18
CA GLN A 234 15.62 10.15 -25.24
C GLN A 234 16.40 10.03 -23.92
N ILE A 235 15.76 9.58 -22.84
CA ILE A 235 16.45 9.31 -21.58
C ILE A 235 17.33 8.07 -21.75
N LEU A 236 18.60 8.18 -21.35
CA LEU A 236 19.59 7.13 -21.45
C LEU A 236 19.58 6.26 -20.18
N ALA A 237 19.69 4.94 -20.38
CA ALA A 237 19.99 4.00 -19.32
C ALA A 237 21.49 4.07 -18.95
N ASN A 238 21.87 3.37 -17.87
CA ASN A 238 23.26 3.34 -17.38
C ASN A 238 24.29 2.80 -18.39
N ASP A 239 23.86 2.06 -19.40
CA ASP A 239 24.71 1.56 -20.49
C ASP A 239 24.83 2.56 -21.66
N GLY A 240 24.21 3.74 -21.55
CA GLY A 240 24.20 4.80 -22.55
C GLY A 240 23.20 4.61 -23.68
N ASN A 241 22.36 3.57 -23.65
CA ASN A 241 21.32 3.34 -24.65
C ASN A 241 19.99 4.01 -24.23
N PRO A 242 19.17 4.46 -25.21
CA PRO A 242 17.80 4.91 -24.96
C PRO A 242 16.98 3.94 -24.09
N LEU A 243 16.26 4.48 -23.11
CA LEU A 243 15.30 3.72 -22.32
C LEU A 243 14.22 3.15 -23.24
N THR A 244 14.07 1.83 -23.20
CA THR A 244 12.99 1.17 -23.93
C THR A 244 11.76 1.10 -23.04
N ILE A 245 10.77 1.94 -23.32
CA ILE A 245 9.48 1.91 -22.62
C ILE A 245 8.58 0.91 -23.35
N THR A 246 8.54 -0.32 -22.88
CA THR A 246 7.59 -1.31 -23.39
C THR A 246 6.22 -1.06 -22.77
N ASP A 247 5.25 -0.65 -23.57
CA ASP A 247 3.85 -0.75 -23.17
C ASP A 247 3.54 -2.23 -22.91
N HIS A 248 3.24 -2.58 -21.67
CA HIS A 248 2.54 -3.83 -21.40
C HIS A 248 1.15 -3.67 -21.98
N GLY A 249 1.03 -4.08 -23.25
CA GLY A 249 -0.24 -4.23 -23.94
C GLY A 249 -1.23 -4.94 -23.03
N SER A 250 -2.47 -4.47 -23.07
CA SER A 250 -3.60 -5.10 -22.41
C SER A 250 -3.79 -6.51 -22.96
N ASP A 251 -3.05 -7.47 -22.42
CA ASP A 251 -3.23 -8.89 -22.70
C ASP A 251 -4.52 -9.34 -22.00
N HIS A 252 -5.56 -9.36 -22.84
CA HIS A 252 -6.86 -10.05 -22.76
C HIS A 252 -7.27 -10.81 -21.49
#